data_AF-A0AAD3H8P0-F1
#
_entry.id   AF-A0AAD3H8P0-F1
#
_cell.length_a   1.000
_cell.length_b   1.000
_cell.length_c   1.000
_cell.angle_alpha   90.00
_cell.angle_beta   90.00
_cell.angle_gamma   90.00
#
_symmetry.space_group_name_H-M   'P 1'
#
loop_
_entity.id
_entity.type
_entity.pdbx_description
1 polymer ?
#
loop_
_entity_poly.entity_id
_entity_poly.type
_entity_poly.pdbx_seq_one_letter_code
_entity_poly.pdbx_strand_id
1 'polypeptide(L)'
;MPKNEDNHTIENKTKKNKRNNYNHGRKRSQKKNDKSAVGEKVESISRDNEKKTTLRASANEYTPSTTVLDTELLHSAENSLHEEEKEDDSEMEREKYQESYERASADLEILTAAYPEEINIVDNDEHVSDTDAIIPSWFPLVFTLSFSMDPSSNDFSSQFGANITIEFPKGYPAKALSVVSYRSSHIVPKEVIEKIVSCVKNTASEAVEVYGGEECGLQCCAAALDCWNEWIEESRISESQTKDLVSQIQQDIQNDDDINWISSENLLVDRKSTFQAHICVVDSDDMVRKAVNKLIDGSSKIQRATHNMFAYRFIENIDEDR
;
A
#
# COMPACT_ATOMS: atom_id res chain seq x y z
N MET A 1 47.70 16.34 50.60
CA MET A 1 48.09 16.71 49.22
C MET A 1 47.36 15.81 48.24
N PRO A 2 46.29 16.28 47.58
CA PRO A 2 45.68 15.56 46.47
C PRO A 2 46.21 16.11 45.13
N LYS A 3 46.45 15.21 44.17
CA LYS A 3 46.65 15.56 42.76
C LYS A 3 45.31 15.39 42.06
N ASN A 4 44.79 16.50 41.53
CA ASN A 4 43.68 16.56 40.59
C ASN A 4 44.27 17.15 39.31
N GLU A 5 44.12 16.48 38.18
CA GLU A 5 44.09 17.08 36.85
C GLU A 5 43.87 15.94 35.84
N ASP A 6 42.72 15.95 35.17
CA ASP A 6 42.55 15.51 33.78
C ASP A 6 41.20 16.05 33.28
N ASN A 7 41.25 17.18 32.57
CA ASN A 7 40.14 17.79 31.85
C ASN A 7 40.21 17.36 30.38
N HIS A 8 39.29 16.51 29.94
CA HIS A 8 39.04 16.27 28.52
C HIS A 8 38.03 17.28 27.98
N THR A 9 38.46 18.06 26.99
CA THR A 9 37.62 18.99 26.22
C THR A 9 36.97 18.22 25.06
N ILE A 10 35.64 18.26 24.96
CA ILE A 10 34.87 17.73 23.83
C ILE A 10 34.47 18.90 22.93
N GLU A 11 35.03 18.96 21.71
CA GLU A 11 34.59 19.87 20.65
C GLU A 11 33.38 19.29 19.90
N ASN A 12 32.22 19.91 20.02
CA ASN A 12 31.04 19.63 19.19
C ASN A 12 31.06 20.51 17.94
N LYS A 13 31.33 19.92 16.76
CA LYS A 13 31.16 20.57 15.46
C LYS A 13 29.74 20.34 14.94
N THR A 14 28.93 21.39 14.94
CA THR A 14 27.59 21.43 14.31
C THR A 14 27.73 21.66 12.80
N LYS A 15 27.39 20.66 11.99
CA LYS A 15 27.20 20.83 10.53
C LYS A 15 25.77 21.30 10.25
N LYS A 16 25.63 22.50 9.69
CA LYS A 16 24.36 23.05 9.18
C LYS A 16 24.01 22.38 7.84
N ASN A 17 22.92 21.63 7.80
CA ASN A 17 22.33 21.11 6.56
C ASN A 17 21.45 22.19 5.91
N LYS A 18 21.80 22.63 4.70
CA LYS A 18 20.96 23.44 3.82
C LYS A 18 20.04 22.51 3.05
N ARG A 19 18.73 22.52 3.37
CA ARG A 19 17.70 21.94 2.51
C ARG A 19 17.28 22.99 1.47
N ASN A 20 17.40 22.63 0.19
CA ASN A 20 16.85 23.37 -0.93
C ASN A 20 15.38 23.00 -1.09
N ASN A 21 14.51 24.01 -1.06
CA ASN A 21 13.07 23.87 -1.23
C ASN A 21 12.74 24.12 -2.71
N TYR A 22 12.46 23.06 -3.48
CA TYR A 22 11.91 23.17 -4.83
C TYR A 22 10.39 23.09 -4.74
N ASN A 23 9.74 24.22 -5.00
CA ASN A 23 8.28 24.34 -5.01
C ASN A 23 7.83 24.45 -6.47
N HIS A 24 7.31 23.37 -7.05
CA HIS A 24 6.67 23.39 -8.37
C HIS A 24 5.17 23.64 -8.22
N GLY A 25 4.76 24.85 -8.63
CA GLY A 25 3.37 25.24 -8.69
C GLY A 25 2.63 24.54 -9.82
N ARG A 26 1.67 23.67 -9.48
CA ARG A 26 0.64 23.19 -10.42
C ARG A 26 -0.64 24.03 -10.24
N LYS A 27 -1.01 24.75 -11.31
CA LYS A 27 -2.29 25.43 -11.45
C LYS A 27 -3.40 24.38 -11.62
N ARG A 28 -4.32 24.28 -10.65
CA ARG A 28 -5.57 23.51 -10.77
C ARG A 28 -6.58 24.30 -11.59
N SER A 29 -6.90 23.80 -12.79
CA SER A 29 -8.04 24.25 -13.59
C SER A 29 -9.33 23.69 -13.00
N GLN A 30 -10.23 24.58 -12.55
CA GLN A 30 -11.57 24.22 -12.11
C GLN A 30 -12.42 23.79 -13.32
N LYS A 31 -12.88 22.53 -13.35
CA LYS A 31 -13.90 22.06 -14.30
C LYS A 31 -15.24 21.99 -13.56
N LYS A 32 -16.20 22.78 -14.04
CA LYS A 32 -17.58 22.85 -13.55
C LYS A 32 -18.30 21.54 -13.84
N ASN A 33 -18.97 20.99 -12.83
CA ASN A 33 -19.92 19.88 -12.96
C ASN A 33 -21.33 20.46 -13.11
N ASP A 34 -21.91 20.33 -14.30
CA ASP A 34 -23.35 20.47 -14.48
C ASP A 34 -24.01 19.11 -14.28
N LYS A 35 -24.83 19.04 -13.22
CA LYS A 35 -25.74 17.94 -12.92
C LYS A 35 -27.02 18.14 -13.73
N SER A 36 -27.40 17.17 -14.55
CA SER A 36 -28.79 17.00 -14.98
C SER A 36 -29.22 15.57 -14.73
N ALA A 37 -30.21 15.43 -13.86
CA ALA A 37 -30.95 14.22 -13.58
C ALA A 37 -31.91 13.90 -14.73
N VAL A 38 -31.99 12.64 -15.14
CA VAL A 38 -33.23 12.01 -15.63
C VAL A 38 -33.13 10.54 -15.23
N GLY A 39 -34.10 10.08 -14.43
CA GLY A 39 -34.27 8.67 -14.13
C GLY A 39 -35.11 8.01 -15.20
N GLU A 40 -34.93 6.71 -15.41
CA GLU A 40 -36.02 5.83 -15.76
C GLU A 40 -35.67 4.37 -15.43
N LYS A 41 -36.73 3.57 -15.41
CA LYS A 41 -36.97 2.40 -14.57
C LYS A 41 -37.22 1.22 -15.52
N VAL A 42 -37.02 -0.01 -15.03
CA VAL A 42 -37.54 -1.29 -15.59
C VAL A 42 -36.74 -1.73 -16.84
N GLU A 43 -36.28 -2.96 -17.05
CA GLU A 43 -37.01 -4.23 -17.04
C GLU A 43 -36.03 -5.42 -17.03
N SER A 44 -36.40 -6.47 -16.30
CA SER A 44 -35.75 -7.77 -16.23
C SER A 44 -35.99 -8.59 -17.50
N ILE A 45 -34.94 -9.13 -18.14
CA ILE A 45 -35.06 -10.24 -19.09
C ILE A 45 -33.96 -11.27 -18.84
N SER A 46 -34.38 -12.40 -18.30
CA SER A 46 -33.69 -13.70 -18.33
C SER A 46 -33.60 -14.21 -19.77
N ARG A 47 -32.48 -14.81 -20.17
CA ARG A 47 -32.45 -15.77 -21.28
C ARG A 47 -31.27 -16.72 -21.16
N ASP A 48 -31.65 -17.97 -20.97
CA ASP A 48 -30.88 -19.18 -21.25
C ASP A 48 -30.21 -19.13 -22.63
N ASN A 49 -29.04 -19.76 -22.75
CA ASN A 49 -28.66 -20.38 -24.02
C ASN A 49 -27.81 -21.64 -23.78
N GLU A 50 -28.45 -22.75 -24.10
CA GLU A 50 -27.88 -24.08 -24.20
C GLU A 50 -26.94 -24.22 -25.42
N LYS A 51 -25.90 -25.04 -25.22
CA LYS A 51 -25.38 -26.09 -26.11
C LYS A 51 -25.21 -25.79 -27.60
N LYS A 52 -23.97 -25.93 -28.08
CA LYS A 52 -23.73 -26.61 -29.37
C LYS A 52 -22.41 -27.39 -29.41
N THR A 53 -22.58 -28.69 -29.29
CA THR A 53 -21.68 -29.76 -29.74
C THR A 53 -21.46 -29.69 -31.25
N THR A 54 -20.21 -29.86 -31.70
CA THR A 54 -19.94 -30.37 -33.06
C THR A 54 -18.70 -31.26 -33.05
N LEU A 55 -18.96 -32.57 -33.15
CA LEU A 55 -18.05 -33.61 -33.62
C LEU A 55 -17.91 -33.53 -35.15
N ARG A 56 -16.71 -33.81 -35.67
CA ARG A 56 -16.36 -34.41 -37.00
C ARG A 56 -14.94 -33.96 -37.36
N ALA A 57 -14.10 -34.70 -38.07
CA ALA A 57 -14.12 -36.08 -38.56
C ALA A 57 -12.69 -36.40 -39.01
N SER A 58 -12.30 -37.65 -38.83
CA SER A 58 -11.15 -38.29 -39.43
C SER A 58 -11.33 -38.40 -40.95
N ALA A 59 -10.31 -38.03 -41.74
CA ALA A 59 -10.14 -38.43 -43.14
C ALA A 59 -8.63 -38.40 -43.43
N ASN A 60 -7.98 -39.56 -43.54
CA ASN A 60 -7.88 -40.48 -44.67
C ASN A 60 -6.60 -40.23 -45.50
N GLU A 61 -5.82 -41.28 -45.56
CA GLU A 61 -4.55 -41.45 -46.24
C GLU A 61 -4.70 -41.27 -47.76
N TYR A 62 -3.72 -40.59 -48.37
CA TYR A 62 -3.39 -40.80 -49.78
C TYR A 62 -1.91 -40.53 -50.00
N THR A 63 -1.13 -41.58 -50.27
CA THR A 63 0.26 -41.53 -50.68
C THR A 63 0.35 -41.63 -52.20
N PRO A 64 0.94 -40.65 -52.91
CA PRO A 64 1.34 -40.84 -54.29
C PRO A 64 2.81 -41.26 -54.34
N SER A 65 3.02 -42.51 -54.78
CA SER A 65 4.32 -43.02 -55.17
C SER A 65 4.75 -42.29 -56.45
N THR A 66 5.74 -41.38 -56.33
CA THR A 66 6.30 -40.66 -57.48
C THR A 66 7.81 -40.92 -57.57
N THR A 67 8.19 -41.23 -58.79
CA THR A 67 9.50 -41.64 -59.31
C THR A 67 10.66 -40.74 -58.89
N VAL A 68 11.67 -41.38 -58.32
CA VAL A 68 12.99 -40.84 -57.97
C VAL A 68 13.85 -40.82 -59.23
N LEU A 69 14.02 -39.65 -59.86
CA LEU A 69 15.13 -39.37 -60.80
C LEU A 69 15.53 -37.89 -60.68
N ASP A 70 16.81 -37.67 -60.35
CA ASP A 70 17.62 -36.46 -60.56
C ASP A 70 17.10 -35.11 -60.01
N THR A 71 16.94 -34.99 -58.69
CA THR A 71 16.68 -33.70 -57.99
C THR A 71 17.72 -33.30 -56.93
N GLU A 72 18.79 -34.10 -56.73
CA GLU A 72 19.78 -33.80 -55.68
C GLU A 72 20.71 -32.62 -56.01
N LEU A 73 20.85 -32.20 -57.27
CA LEU A 73 21.74 -31.08 -57.62
C LEU A 73 21.07 -29.69 -57.61
N LEU A 74 19.74 -29.61 -57.57
CA LEU A 74 19.00 -28.34 -57.47
C LEU A 74 18.63 -27.97 -56.02
N HIS A 75 18.49 -28.94 -55.12
CA HIS A 75 18.18 -28.68 -53.69
C HIS A 75 19.36 -28.08 -52.90
N SER A 76 20.60 -28.24 -53.38
CA SER A 76 21.77 -27.64 -52.70
C SER A 76 21.91 -26.13 -52.96
N ALA A 77 21.35 -25.60 -54.06
CA ALA A 77 21.38 -24.17 -54.35
C ALA A 77 20.25 -23.39 -53.67
N GLU A 78 19.07 -24.00 -53.50
CA GLU A 78 17.94 -23.37 -52.80
C GLU A 78 18.14 -23.33 -51.27
N ASN A 79 18.84 -24.31 -50.68
CA ASN A 79 19.17 -24.27 -49.26
C ASN A 79 20.19 -23.17 -48.90
N SER A 80 21.09 -22.80 -49.82
CA SER A 80 22.09 -21.76 -49.57
C SER A 80 21.49 -20.35 -49.55
N LEU A 81 20.45 -20.09 -50.36
CA LEU A 81 19.75 -18.80 -50.37
C LEU A 81 18.85 -18.61 -49.13
N HIS A 82 18.36 -19.71 -48.54
CA HIS A 82 17.54 -19.67 -47.34
C HIS A 82 18.33 -19.56 -46.03
N GLU A 83 19.66 -19.73 -46.08
CA GLU A 83 20.55 -19.49 -44.95
C GLU A 83 20.94 -18.00 -44.86
N GLU A 84 21.17 -17.32 -45.98
CA GLU A 84 21.48 -15.87 -46.00
C GLU A 84 20.30 -15.00 -45.50
N GLU A 85 19.05 -15.30 -45.88
CA GLU A 85 17.88 -14.55 -45.38
C GLU A 85 17.64 -14.72 -43.87
N LYS A 86 18.14 -15.79 -43.25
CA LYS A 86 18.01 -16.01 -41.80
C LYS A 86 19.06 -15.28 -40.97
N GLU A 87 20.23 -15.03 -41.54
CA GLU A 87 21.28 -14.28 -40.85
C GLU A 87 20.90 -12.80 -40.71
N ASP A 88 20.34 -12.19 -41.76
CA ASP A 88 19.89 -10.78 -41.75
C ASP A 88 18.79 -10.51 -40.71
N ASP A 89 17.79 -11.40 -40.59
CA ASP A 89 16.73 -11.29 -39.58
C ASP A 89 17.29 -11.39 -38.14
N SER A 90 18.35 -12.18 -37.95
CA SER A 90 18.97 -12.38 -36.65
C SER A 90 19.80 -11.18 -36.18
N GLU A 91 20.47 -10.49 -37.11
CA GLU A 91 21.25 -9.29 -36.82
C GLU A 91 20.33 -8.12 -36.46
N MET A 92 19.26 -7.92 -37.23
CA MET A 92 18.27 -6.87 -36.96
C MET A 92 17.59 -7.03 -35.60
N GLU A 93 17.21 -8.25 -35.21
CA GLU A 93 16.63 -8.49 -33.89
C GLU A 93 17.64 -8.27 -32.76
N ARG A 94 18.92 -8.56 -32.99
CA ARG A 94 20.00 -8.28 -32.03
C ARG A 94 20.18 -6.78 -31.83
N GLU A 95 20.15 -5.98 -32.89
CA GLU A 95 20.23 -4.52 -32.80
C GLU A 95 19.06 -3.91 -32.02
N LYS A 96 17.82 -4.33 -32.31
CA LYS A 96 16.63 -3.88 -31.55
C LYS A 96 16.75 -4.25 -30.07
N TYR A 97 17.29 -5.43 -29.79
CA TYR A 97 17.45 -5.90 -28.43
C TYR A 97 18.54 -5.12 -27.68
N GLN A 98 19.61 -4.73 -28.38
CA GLN A 98 20.66 -3.86 -27.85
C GLN A 98 20.11 -2.48 -27.51
N GLU A 99 19.40 -1.84 -28.45
CA GLU A 99 18.78 -0.52 -28.24
C GLU A 99 17.82 -0.55 -27.06
N SER A 100 17.07 -1.65 -26.91
CA SER A 100 16.15 -1.84 -25.78
C SER A 100 16.86 -1.89 -24.43
N TYR A 101 17.99 -2.61 -24.36
CA TYR A 101 18.82 -2.68 -23.17
C TYR A 101 19.43 -1.32 -22.82
N GLU A 102 20.00 -0.61 -23.80
CA GLU A 102 20.62 0.71 -23.60
C GLU A 102 19.61 1.72 -23.06
N ARG A 103 18.39 1.76 -23.62
CA ARG A 103 17.33 2.64 -23.11
C ARG A 103 16.86 2.27 -21.71
N ALA A 104 16.66 0.98 -21.44
CA ALA A 104 16.26 0.53 -20.10
C ALA A 104 17.35 0.89 -19.06
N SER A 105 18.62 0.74 -19.42
CA SER A 105 19.75 1.09 -18.55
C SER A 105 19.81 2.60 -18.28
N ALA A 106 19.63 3.42 -19.31
CA ALA A 106 19.62 4.87 -19.17
C ALA A 106 18.46 5.34 -18.27
N ASP A 107 17.26 4.80 -18.46
CA ASP A 107 16.11 5.14 -17.61
C ASP A 107 16.30 4.67 -16.17
N LEU A 108 16.91 3.50 -15.95
CA LEU A 108 17.22 3.01 -14.61
C LEU A 108 18.23 3.93 -13.88
N GLU A 109 19.25 4.43 -14.59
CA GLU A 109 20.18 5.42 -14.05
C GLU A 109 19.45 6.72 -13.66
N ILE A 110 18.55 7.21 -14.53
CA ILE A 110 17.75 8.40 -14.23
C ILE A 110 16.84 8.15 -13.01
N LEU A 111 16.20 6.98 -12.93
CA LEU A 111 15.33 6.62 -11.81
C LEU A 111 16.08 6.57 -10.48
N THR A 112 17.27 5.96 -10.44
CA THR A 112 18.09 5.93 -9.23
C THR A 112 18.58 7.32 -8.82
N ALA A 113 18.84 8.20 -9.79
CA ALA A 113 19.18 9.60 -9.50
C ALA A 113 17.97 10.41 -9.00
N ALA A 114 16.77 10.16 -9.54
CA ALA A 114 15.55 10.88 -9.19
C ALA A 114 14.96 10.44 -7.85
N TYR A 115 15.07 9.15 -7.52
CA TYR A 115 14.45 8.50 -6.36
C TYR A 115 15.46 7.61 -5.61
N PRO A 116 16.54 8.20 -5.05
CA PRO A 116 17.65 7.44 -4.48
C PRO A 116 17.28 6.69 -3.19
N GLU A 117 16.19 7.07 -2.51
CA GLU A 117 15.75 6.43 -1.27
C GLU A 117 14.70 5.33 -1.54
N GLU A 118 13.97 5.46 -2.66
CA GLU A 118 12.85 4.59 -3.00
C GLU A 118 13.26 3.47 -3.97
N ILE A 119 14.24 3.70 -4.85
CA ILE A 119 14.65 2.72 -5.87
C ILE A 119 15.79 1.85 -5.35
N ASN A 120 15.58 0.54 -5.39
CA ASN A 120 16.59 -0.47 -5.07
C ASN A 120 16.80 -1.36 -6.29
N ILE A 121 18.03 -1.42 -6.80
CA ILE A 121 18.40 -2.32 -7.89
C ILE A 121 18.68 -3.70 -7.29
N VAL A 122 18.22 -4.76 -7.97
CA VAL A 122 18.59 -6.13 -7.61
C VAL A 122 19.95 -6.41 -8.24
N ASP A 123 21.02 -6.16 -7.48
CA ASP A 123 22.38 -6.46 -7.93
C ASP A 123 22.56 -7.99 -8.03
N ASN A 124 22.68 -8.49 -9.26
CA ASN A 124 23.11 -9.86 -9.51
C ASN A 124 24.64 -9.90 -9.50
N ASP A 125 25.23 -9.82 -8.29
CA ASP A 125 26.69 -9.74 -8.05
C ASP A 125 27.50 -10.95 -8.57
N GLU A 126 26.85 -12.04 -9.02
CA GLU A 126 27.54 -13.27 -9.46
C GLU A 126 27.90 -13.30 -10.95
N HIS A 127 27.64 -12.25 -11.72
CA HIS A 127 27.90 -12.28 -13.15
C HIS A 127 29.27 -11.73 -13.53
N VAL A 128 30.20 -12.69 -13.66
CA VAL A 128 31.46 -12.57 -14.41
C VAL A 128 31.21 -11.74 -15.65
N SER A 129 31.94 -10.64 -15.79
CA SER A 129 31.91 -9.78 -16.97
C SER A 129 32.32 -10.60 -18.19
N ASP A 130 31.34 -11.14 -18.93
CA ASP A 130 31.54 -11.47 -20.33
C ASP A 130 31.78 -10.14 -21.04
N THR A 131 33.04 -9.70 -21.06
CA THR A 131 33.46 -8.41 -21.61
C THR A 131 33.14 -8.24 -23.09
N ASP A 132 32.72 -9.34 -23.74
CA ASP A 132 32.48 -9.41 -25.18
C ASP A 132 30.98 -9.49 -25.52
N ALA A 133 30.09 -9.68 -24.53
CA ALA A 133 28.65 -9.71 -24.75
C ALA A 133 28.06 -8.29 -24.67
N ILE A 134 27.59 -7.77 -25.82
CA ILE A 134 27.01 -6.42 -25.93
C ILE A 134 25.72 -6.27 -25.09
N ILE A 135 24.98 -7.38 -24.92
CA ILE A 135 23.76 -7.46 -24.10
C ILE A 135 23.98 -8.48 -22.98
N PRO A 136 23.81 -8.09 -21.71
CA PRO A 136 23.94 -9.03 -20.62
C PRO A 136 22.84 -10.11 -20.65
N SER A 137 23.21 -11.32 -20.26
CA SER A 137 22.28 -12.46 -20.13
C SER A 137 21.18 -12.23 -19.09
N TRP A 138 21.38 -11.29 -18.16
CA TRP A 138 20.44 -10.93 -17.11
C TRP A 138 19.40 -9.88 -17.55
N PHE A 139 19.41 -9.38 -18.78
CA PHE A 139 18.31 -8.57 -19.32
C PHE A 139 17.09 -9.47 -19.62
N PRO A 140 15.89 -9.20 -19.05
CA PRO A 140 15.31 -7.90 -18.67
C PRO A 140 15.82 -7.28 -17.35
N LEU A 141 15.89 -5.93 -17.27
CA LEU A 141 16.32 -5.23 -16.05
C LEU A 141 15.19 -5.20 -15.02
N VAL A 142 15.51 -5.37 -13.74
CA VAL A 142 14.52 -5.37 -12.65
C VAL A 142 14.96 -4.42 -11.55
N PHE A 143 14.02 -3.63 -11.04
CA PHE A 143 14.23 -2.78 -9.87
C PHE A 143 13.04 -2.87 -8.91
N THR A 144 13.25 -2.46 -7.66
CA THR A 144 12.22 -2.44 -6.63
C THR A 144 11.98 -1.00 -6.19
N LEU A 145 10.72 -0.57 -6.28
CA LEU A 145 10.23 0.68 -5.73
C LEU A 145 9.69 0.44 -4.32
N SER A 146 10.29 1.09 -3.33
CA SER A 146 9.99 0.98 -1.91
C SER A 146 9.17 2.18 -1.43
N PHE A 147 8.16 1.91 -0.59
CA PHE A 147 7.26 2.91 -0.04
C PHE A 147 7.44 3.04 1.46
N SER A 148 7.71 4.25 1.95
CA SER A 148 7.89 4.53 3.37
C SER A 148 6.66 5.19 4.00
N MET A 149 6.33 4.77 5.23
CA MET A 149 5.27 5.41 6.04
C MET A 149 5.72 6.71 6.69
N ASP A 150 6.97 6.75 7.12
CA ASP A 150 7.54 7.89 7.79
C ASP A 150 8.96 8.14 7.26
N PRO A 151 9.10 9.01 6.24
CA PRO A 151 10.40 9.36 5.68
C PRO A 151 11.29 10.11 6.70
N SER A 152 10.74 10.55 7.84
CA SER A 152 11.50 11.22 8.89
C SER A 152 12.02 10.27 9.98
N SER A 153 11.56 9.03 10.00
CA SER A 153 11.99 8.02 10.96
C SER A 153 13.38 7.47 10.60
N ASN A 154 14.30 7.49 11.57
CA ASN A 154 15.62 6.85 11.45
C ASN A 154 15.61 5.34 11.76
N ASP A 155 14.45 4.79 12.14
CA ASP A 155 14.33 3.37 12.49
C ASP A 155 14.09 2.54 11.23
N PHE A 156 15.14 1.83 10.83
CA PHE A 156 15.18 0.98 9.63
C PHE A 156 14.08 -0.09 9.60
N SER A 157 13.60 -0.53 10.78
CA SER A 157 12.58 -1.57 10.88
C SER A 157 11.15 -1.06 10.64
N SER A 158 10.93 0.24 10.82
CA SER A 158 9.64 0.91 10.58
C SER A 158 9.59 1.67 9.24
N GLN A 159 10.69 1.65 8.49
CA GLN A 159 10.87 2.46 7.29
C GLN A 159 10.13 1.96 6.05
N PHE A 160 9.82 0.66 5.94
CA PHE A 160 9.23 0.10 4.71
C PHE A 160 7.80 -0.39 4.94
N GLY A 161 6.84 0.34 4.37
CA GLY A 161 5.42 0.00 4.39
C GLY A 161 5.06 -1.01 3.29
N ALA A 162 5.59 -0.84 2.09
CA ALA A 162 5.34 -1.73 0.96
C ALA A 162 6.46 -1.65 -0.07
N ASN A 163 6.51 -2.60 -1.01
CA ASN A 163 7.39 -2.52 -2.17
C ASN A 163 6.75 -3.16 -3.41
N ILE A 164 7.17 -2.69 -4.59
CA ILE A 164 6.76 -3.21 -5.90
C ILE A 164 8.02 -3.44 -6.71
N THR A 165 8.19 -4.65 -7.25
CA THR A 165 9.25 -5.01 -8.17
C THR A 165 8.75 -4.85 -9.61
N ILE A 166 9.46 -4.04 -10.40
CA ILE A 166 9.12 -3.66 -11.76
C ILE A 166 10.24 -4.12 -12.69
N GLU A 167 9.86 -4.62 -13.86
CA GLU A 167 10.76 -5.11 -14.90
C GLU A 167 10.64 -4.25 -16.18
N PHE A 168 11.80 -3.91 -16.74
CA PHE A 168 11.96 -3.40 -18.09
C PHE A 168 12.01 -4.59 -19.08
N PRO A 169 10.94 -4.85 -19.85
CA PRO A 169 10.87 -6.04 -20.69
C PRO A 169 11.74 -5.92 -21.93
N LYS A 170 12.01 -7.08 -22.54
CA LYS A 170 12.63 -7.18 -23.87
C LYS A 170 11.81 -6.41 -24.92
N GLY A 171 12.36 -5.35 -25.48
CA GLY A 171 11.67 -4.46 -26.44
C GLY A 171 11.15 -3.16 -25.81
N TYR A 172 11.56 -2.82 -24.60
CA TYR A 172 11.45 -1.46 -24.06
C TYR A 172 12.11 -0.43 -24.99
N PRO A 173 11.54 0.77 -25.22
CA PRO A 173 10.31 1.32 -24.63
C PRO A 173 9.02 0.90 -25.34
N ALA A 174 9.09 0.23 -26.50
CA ALA A 174 7.90 -0.17 -27.26
C ALA A 174 6.98 -1.15 -26.51
N LYS A 175 7.45 -1.77 -25.43
CA LYS A 175 6.65 -2.57 -24.50
C LYS A 175 6.58 -1.91 -23.14
N ALA A 176 5.38 -1.94 -22.56
CA ALA A 176 5.09 -1.37 -21.25
C ALA A 176 5.84 -2.11 -20.13
N LEU A 177 6.21 -1.38 -19.09
CA LEU A 177 6.78 -1.96 -17.87
C LEU A 177 5.82 -2.98 -17.26
N SER A 178 6.40 -4.03 -16.69
CA SER A 178 5.62 -5.08 -16.03
C SER A 178 5.90 -5.12 -14.53
N VAL A 179 4.84 -5.26 -13.74
CA VAL A 179 4.96 -5.49 -12.30
C VAL A 179 5.17 -6.98 -12.06
N VAL A 180 6.36 -7.36 -11.62
CA VAL A 180 6.76 -8.75 -11.39
C VAL A 180 6.21 -9.27 -10.05
N SER A 181 6.36 -8.48 -9.00
CA SER A 181 5.89 -8.84 -7.67
C SER A 181 5.64 -7.59 -6.82
N TYR A 182 4.88 -7.75 -5.73
CA TYR A 182 4.70 -6.69 -4.75
C TYR A 182 4.49 -7.30 -3.37
N ARG A 183 4.90 -6.59 -2.33
CA ARG A 183 4.69 -6.99 -0.93
C ARG A 183 4.21 -5.78 -0.13
N SER A 184 3.38 -6.04 0.87
CA SER A 184 2.94 -5.03 1.83
C SER A 184 3.16 -5.52 3.25
N SER A 185 3.50 -4.58 4.14
CA SER A 185 3.49 -4.83 5.58
C SER A 185 2.04 -5.00 6.05
N HIS A 186 1.86 -5.68 7.19
CA HIS A 186 0.55 -5.90 7.82
C HIS A 186 -0.17 -4.61 8.22
N ILE A 187 0.56 -3.50 8.34
CA ILE A 187 0.02 -2.16 8.63
C ILE A 187 -0.66 -1.58 7.38
N VAL A 188 -0.25 -1.98 6.19
CA VAL A 188 -0.76 -1.44 4.92
C VAL A 188 -1.88 -2.36 4.42
N PRO A 189 -3.11 -1.85 4.27
CA PRO A 189 -4.18 -2.63 3.68
C PRO A 189 -3.79 -3.10 2.26
N LYS A 190 -4.16 -4.34 1.93
CA LYS A 190 -3.82 -4.95 0.64
C LYS A 190 -4.42 -4.18 -0.54
N GLU A 191 -5.58 -3.56 -0.33
CA GLU A 191 -6.31 -2.78 -1.32
C GLU A 191 -5.50 -1.55 -1.76
N VAL A 192 -4.69 -0.98 -0.87
CA VAL A 192 -3.83 0.19 -1.16
C VAL A 192 -2.73 -0.20 -2.13
N ILE A 193 -2.01 -1.30 -1.86
CA ILE A 193 -0.94 -1.75 -2.75
C ILE A 193 -1.50 -2.19 -4.11
N GLU A 194 -2.69 -2.80 -4.14
CA GLU A 194 -3.38 -3.15 -5.39
C GLU A 194 -3.81 -1.90 -6.19
N LYS A 195 -4.24 -0.83 -5.54
CA LYS A 195 -4.51 0.47 -6.18
C LYS A 195 -3.23 1.02 -6.83
N ILE A 196 -2.11 1.00 -6.12
CA ILE A 196 -0.81 1.49 -6.62
C ILE A 196 -0.33 0.67 -7.82
N VAL A 197 -0.38 -0.67 -7.72
CA VAL A 197 -0.04 -1.56 -8.84
C VAL A 197 -0.91 -1.27 -10.07
N SER A 198 -2.20 -0.98 -9.86
CA SER A 198 -3.11 -0.59 -10.94
C SER A 198 -2.73 0.76 -11.55
N CYS A 199 -2.33 1.75 -10.74
CA CYS A 199 -1.81 3.03 -11.22
C CYS A 199 -0.55 2.85 -12.08
N VAL A 200 0.40 2.02 -11.65
CA VAL A 200 1.62 1.71 -12.43
C VAL A 200 1.27 1.10 -13.78
N LYS A 201 0.41 0.07 -13.80
CA LYS A 201 0.01 -0.63 -15.04
C LYS A 201 -0.71 0.29 -16.02
N ASN A 202 -1.66 1.10 -15.53
CA ASN A 202 -2.40 2.03 -16.37
C ASN A 202 -1.46 3.09 -16.95
N THR A 203 -0.57 3.66 -16.12
CA THR A 203 0.42 4.65 -16.56
C THR A 203 1.38 4.05 -17.59
N ALA A 204 1.82 2.81 -17.39
CA ALA A 204 2.70 2.13 -18.34
C ALA A 204 2.03 1.90 -19.70
N SER A 205 0.76 1.50 -19.70
CA SER A 205 -0.03 1.32 -20.92
C SER A 205 -0.23 2.65 -21.64
N GLU A 206 -0.62 3.70 -20.91
CA GLU A 206 -0.81 5.05 -21.46
C GLU A 206 0.49 5.60 -22.04
N ALA A 207 1.63 5.42 -21.36
CA ALA A 207 2.93 5.89 -21.83
C ALA A 207 3.32 5.24 -23.18
N VAL A 208 3.04 3.94 -23.36
CA VAL A 208 3.27 3.24 -24.62
C VAL A 208 2.34 3.74 -25.72
N GLU A 209 1.05 3.90 -25.43
CA GLU A 209 0.05 4.33 -26.42
C GLU A 209 0.26 5.78 -26.88
N VAL A 210 0.63 6.68 -25.97
CA VAL A 210 0.69 8.13 -26.23
C VAL A 210 2.09 8.58 -26.64
N TYR A 211 3.14 8.05 -26.00
CA TYR A 211 4.52 8.53 -26.16
C TYR A 211 5.47 7.45 -26.71
N GLY A 212 4.95 6.29 -27.15
CA GLY A 212 5.81 5.18 -27.60
C GLY A 212 6.63 4.55 -26.48
N GLY A 213 6.28 4.84 -25.23
CA GLY A 213 6.92 4.32 -24.02
C GLY A 213 8.14 5.09 -23.54
N GLU A 214 8.44 6.24 -24.14
CA GLU A 214 9.51 7.12 -23.67
C GLU A 214 9.26 7.56 -22.22
N GLU A 215 10.32 7.52 -21.39
CA GLU A 215 10.29 7.91 -19.96
C GLU A 215 9.25 7.15 -19.11
N CYS A 216 8.79 5.99 -19.58
CA CYS A 216 7.72 5.21 -18.94
C CYS A 216 8.07 4.84 -17.49
N GLY A 217 9.34 4.52 -17.20
CA GLY A 217 9.83 4.28 -15.84
C GLY A 217 9.57 5.44 -14.89
N LEU A 218 9.92 6.65 -15.32
CA LEU A 218 9.79 7.88 -14.53
C LEU A 218 8.33 8.20 -14.24
N GLN A 219 7.47 8.07 -15.26
CA GLN A 219 6.03 8.31 -15.12
C GLN A 219 5.37 7.29 -14.19
N CYS A 220 5.70 6.00 -14.32
CA CYS A 220 5.19 4.93 -13.46
C CYS A 220 5.59 5.13 -11.99
N CYS A 221 6.86 5.44 -11.72
CA CYS A 221 7.34 5.70 -10.36
C CYS A 221 6.66 6.92 -9.75
N ALA A 222 6.53 8.03 -10.51
CA ALA A 222 5.84 9.23 -10.04
C ALA A 222 4.37 8.95 -9.70
N ALA A 223 3.64 8.27 -10.59
CA ALA A 223 2.24 7.91 -10.37
C ALA A 223 2.05 7.00 -9.15
N ALA A 224 2.97 6.05 -8.95
CA ALA A 224 2.94 5.15 -7.80
C ALA A 224 3.15 5.91 -6.49
N LEU A 225 4.16 6.78 -6.43
CA LEU A 225 4.48 7.59 -5.26
C LEU A 225 3.37 8.61 -4.95
N ASP A 226 2.77 9.23 -5.98
CA ASP A 226 1.62 10.12 -5.80
C ASP A 226 0.43 9.36 -5.19
N CYS A 227 0.12 8.16 -5.68
CA CYS A 227 -0.95 7.32 -5.14
C CYS A 227 -0.67 6.88 -3.69
N TRP A 228 0.59 6.58 -3.36
CA TRP A 228 1.00 6.26 -1.99
C TRP A 228 0.85 7.45 -1.03
N ASN A 229 1.32 8.63 -1.46
CA ASN A 229 1.25 9.86 -0.68
C ASN A 229 -0.20 10.30 -0.43
N GLU A 230 -1.08 10.16 -1.43
CA GLU A 230 -2.52 10.40 -1.25
C GLU A 230 -3.10 9.53 -0.13
N TRP A 231 -2.77 8.24 -0.13
CA TRP A 231 -3.23 7.32 0.92
C TRP A 231 -2.66 7.63 2.31
N ILE A 232 -1.38 8.03 2.42
CA ILE A 232 -0.80 8.45 3.70
C ILE A 232 -1.56 9.65 4.27
N GLU A 233 -1.85 10.65 3.43
CA GLU A 233 -2.55 11.85 3.89
C GLU A 233 -4.01 11.54 4.28
N GLU A 234 -4.70 10.67 3.54
CA GLU A 234 -6.04 10.18 3.92
C GLU A 234 -6.02 9.44 5.27
N SER A 235 -5.02 8.57 5.46
CA SER A 235 -4.82 7.82 6.71
C SER A 235 -4.56 8.76 7.90
N ARG A 236 -3.74 9.80 7.72
CA ARG A 236 -3.45 10.80 8.76
C ARG A 236 -4.69 11.60 9.16
N ILE A 237 -5.51 11.99 8.19
CA ILE A 237 -6.77 12.72 8.45
C ILE A 237 -7.75 11.82 9.22
N SER A 238 -7.89 10.56 8.80
CA SER A 238 -8.76 9.59 9.48
C SER A 238 -8.35 9.34 10.93
N GLU A 239 -7.05 9.21 11.19
CA GLU A 239 -6.53 9.09 12.56
C GLU A 239 -6.75 10.34 13.40
N SER A 240 -6.58 11.54 12.84
CA SER A 240 -6.83 12.79 13.57
C SER A 240 -8.30 12.91 13.94
N GLN A 241 -9.22 12.66 13.00
CA GLN A 241 -10.65 12.74 13.24
C GLN A 241 -11.13 11.72 14.27
N THR A 242 -10.58 10.50 14.25
CA THR A 242 -10.91 9.49 15.25
C THR A 242 -10.36 9.84 16.63
N LYS A 243 -9.12 10.35 16.72
CA LYS A 243 -8.56 10.85 17.99
C LYS A 243 -9.34 12.02 18.55
N ASP A 244 -9.78 12.95 17.69
CA ASP A 244 -10.60 14.09 18.09
C ASP A 244 -11.99 13.66 18.58
N LEU A 245 -12.65 12.74 17.87
CA LEU A 245 -13.95 12.17 18.30
C LEU A 245 -13.82 11.37 19.59
N VAL A 246 -12.77 10.57 19.76
CA VAL A 246 -12.51 9.83 21.01
C VAL A 246 -12.22 10.79 22.15
N SER A 247 -11.48 11.88 21.91
CA SER A 247 -11.21 12.92 22.90
C SER A 247 -12.48 13.70 23.26
N GLN A 248 -13.34 13.98 22.27
CA GLN A 248 -14.64 14.61 22.48
C GLN A 248 -15.57 13.71 23.30
N ILE A 249 -15.64 12.41 23.00
CA ILE A 249 -16.39 11.41 23.78
C ILE A 249 -15.81 11.29 25.19
N GLN A 250 -14.49 11.32 25.36
CA GLN A 250 -13.85 11.30 26.67
C GLN A 250 -14.12 12.57 27.48
N GLN A 251 -14.16 13.74 26.85
CA GLN A 251 -14.57 14.98 27.51
C GLN A 251 -16.05 14.97 27.90
N ASP A 252 -16.92 14.41 27.05
CA ASP A 252 -18.34 14.25 27.37
C ASP A 252 -18.57 13.23 28.49
N ILE A 253 -17.70 12.22 28.64
CA ILE A 253 -17.68 11.29 29.78
C ILE A 253 -17.08 11.94 31.04
N GLN A 254 -16.10 12.83 30.92
CA GLN A 254 -15.49 13.56 32.04
C GLN A 254 -16.33 14.71 32.58
N ASN A 255 -17.32 15.20 31.81
CA ASN A 255 -18.32 16.13 32.34
C ASN A 255 -19.30 15.47 33.34
N ASP A 256 -19.19 14.16 33.59
CA ASP A 256 -19.98 13.38 34.55
C ASP A 256 -19.23 13.16 35.90
N ASP A 257 -18.22 13.99 36.19
CA ASP A 257 -17.39 13.88 37.39
C ASP A 257 -18.06 14.31 38.71
N ASP A 258 -19.32 14.74 38.68
CA ASP A 258 -20.06 15.21 39.86
C ASP A 258 -20.77 14.11 40.67
N ILE A 259 -20.42 12.83 40.48
CA ILE A 259 -20.92 11.77 41.38
C ILE A 259 -20.18 11.85 42.73
N ASN A 260 -20.72 12.66 43.64
CA ASN A 260 -20.21 12.82 44.99
C ASN A 260 -20.67 11.67 45.89
N TRP A 261 -19.74 10.80 46.27
CA TRP A 261 -20.00 9.66 47.14
C TRP A 261 -19.87 10.01 48.63
N ILE A 262 -20.94 9.77 49.38
CA ILE A 262 -20.92 9.78 50.84
C ILE A 262 -20.75 8.34 51.31
N SER A 263 -19.62 8.06 51.96
CA SER A 263 -19.31 6.73 52.51
C SER A 263 -19.50 6.73 54.02
N SER A 264 -20.04 5.64 54.58
CA SER A 264 -20.06 5.47 56.03
C SER A 264 -18.63 5.34 56.56
N GLU A 265 -18.25 6.18 57.53
CA GLU A 265 -16.97 6.07 58.24
C GLU A 265 -16.92 4.81 59.12
N ASN A 266 -18.08 4.39 59.64
CA ASN A 266 -18.20 3.22 60.48
C ASN A 266 -18.60 2.00 59.65
N LEU A 267 -17.79 0.94 59.75
CA LEU A 267 -18.10 -0.37 59.21
C LEU A 267 -19.10 -1.07 60.12
N LEU A 268 -20.20 -1.55 59.56
CA LEU A 268 -21.12 -2.42 60.29
C LEU A 268 -20.53 -3.84 60.30
N VAL A 269 -20.29 -4.40 61.47
CA VAL A 269 -19.74 -5.75 61.62
C VAL A 269 -20.80 -6.67 62.20
N ASP A 270 -21.12 -7.74 61.49
CA ASP A 270 -21.97 -8.82 61.99
C ASP A 270 -21.18 -10.14 61.95
N ARG A 271 -20.75 -10.59 63.14
CA ARG A 271 -19.88 -11.77 63.33
C ARG A 271 -18.58 -11.67 62.52
N LYS A 272 -18.54 -12.29 61.35
CA LYS A 272 -17.38 -12.33 60.43
C LYS A 272 -17.61 -11.52 59.15
N SER A 273 -18.80 -10.96 58.98
CA SER A 273 -19.16 -10.13 57.84
C SER A 273 -18.96 -8.66 58.20
N THR A 274 -18.42 -7.90 57.25
CA THR A 274 -18.22 -6.46 57.36
C THR A 274 -18.94 -5.77 56.22
N PHE A 275 -19.73 -4.76 56.53
CA PHE A 275 -20.57 -4.03 55.58
C PHE A 275 -20.16 -2.56 55.57
N GLN A 276 -20.00 -2.00 54.37
CA GLN A 276 -19.77 -0.58 54.15
C GLN A 276 -20.83 -0.07 53.17
N ALA A 277 -21.54 0.98 53.56
CA ALA A 277 -22.52 1.63 52.71
C ALA A 277 -21.90 2.84 51.99
N HIS A 278 -22.18 2.95 50.70
CA HIS A 278 -21.84 4.10 49.85
C HIS A 278 -23.14 4.67 49.27
N ILE A 279 -23.31 5.99 49.34
CA ILE A 279 -24.52 6.69 48.91
C ILE A 279 -24.13 7.82 47.98
N CYS A 280 -24.87 8.03 46.90
CA CYS A 280 -24.77 9.22 46.06
C CYS A 280 -26.18 9.66 45.63
N VAL A 281 -26.29 10.92 45.23
CA VAL A 281 -27.52 11.45 44.61
C VAL A 281 -27.49 11.13 43.12
N VAL A 282 -28.62 10.69 42.59
CA VAL A 282 -28.81 10.36 41.18
C VAL A 282 -30.13 10.91 40.68
N ASP A 283 -30.17 11.35 39.43
CA ASP A 283 -31.34 11.95 38.80
C ASP A 283 -32.00 11.07 37.72
N SER A 284 -31.28 10.04 37.24
CA SER A 284 -31.66 9.23 36.09
C SER A 284 -31.14 7.79 36.20
N ASP A 285 -31.77 6.86 35.47
CA ASP A 285 -31.33 5.45 35.42
C ASP A 285 -29.92 5.32 34.82
N ASP A 286 -29.57 6.20 33.88
CA ASP A 286 -28.22 6.22 33.29
C ASP A 286 -27.17 6.63 34.33
N MET A 287 -27.45 7.66 35.13
CA MET A 287 -26.58 8.09 36.23
C MET A 287 -26.43 6.99 37.30
N VAL A 288 -27.48 6.20 37.57
CA VAL A 288 -27.38 5.02 38.46
C VAL A 288 -26.35 4.01 37.92
N ARG A 289 -26.42 3.66 36.64
CA ARG A 289 -25.48 2.71 36.01
C ARG A 289 -24.06 3.23 36.06
N LYS A 290 -23.86 4.50 35.72
CA LYS A 290 -22.56 5.17 35.76
C LYS A 290 -21.99 5.22 37.18
N ALA A 291 -22.81 5.60 38.16
CA ALA A 291 -22.43 5.62 39.57
C ALA A 291 -21.95 4.24 40.03
N VAL A 292 -22.76 3.19 39.82
CA VAL A 292 -22.41 1.83 40.24
C VAL A 292 -21.12 1.35 39.58
N ASN A 293 -20.96 1.56 38.27
CA ASN A 293 -19.74 1.18 37.56
C ASN A 293 -18.52 1.95 38.09
N LYS A 294 -18.62 3.27 38.27
CA LYS A 294 -17.55 4.12 38.82
C LYS A 294 -17.14 3.66 40.23
N LEU A 295 -18.10 3.29 41.07
CA LEU A 295 -17.84 2.82 42.43
C LEU A 295 -17.12 1.46 42.45
N ILE A 296 -17.53 0.53 41.57
CA ILE A 296 -16.89 -0.79 41.43
C ILE A 296 -15.49 -0.62 40.85
N ASP A 297 -15.32 0.16 39.79
CA ASP A 297 -14.03 0.35 39.11
C ASP A 297 -13.02 1.11 39.98
N GLY A 298 -13.49 2.07 40.77
CA GLY A 298 -12.65 2.90 41.64
C GLY A 298 -12.18 2.22 42.94
N SER A 299 -12.74 1.07 43.33
CA SER A 299 -12.44 0.44 44.63
C SER A 299 -12.17 -1.06 44.53
N SER A 300 -10.88 -1.42 44.63
CA SER A 300 -10.43 -2.82 44.69
C SER A 300 -10.97 -3.62 45.88
N LYS A 301 -11.50 -2.95 46.91
CA LYS A 301 -12.18 -3.60 48.04
C LYS A 301 -13.60 -4.04 47.65
N ILE A 302 -14.31 -3.21 46.89
CA ILE A 302 -15.67 -3.49 46.41
C ILE A 302 -15.63 -4.61 45.36
N GLN A 303 -14.66 -4.57 44.44
CA GLN A 303 -14.45 -5.64 43.45
C GLN A 303 -14.21 -7.01 44.09
N ARG A 304 -13.56 -7.05 45.26
CA ARG A 304 -13.22 -8.28 45.98
C ARG A 304 -14.24 -8.66 47.06
N ALA A 305 -15.30 -7.87 47.25
CA ALA A 305 -16.33 -8.18 48.22
C ALA A 305 -17.06 -9.47 47.80
N THR A 306 -17.42 -10.31 48.77
CA THR A 306 -18.14 -11.57 48.51
C THR A 306 -19.51 -11.32 47.89
N HIS A 307 -20.17 -10.23 48.28
CA HIS A 307 -21.45 -9.80 47.75
C HIS A 307 -21.47 -8.27 47.61
N ASN A 308 -21.87 -7.78 46.43
CA ASN A 308 -22.17 -6.37 46.18
C ASN A 308 -23.67 -6.22 45.99
N MET A 309 -24.29 -5.30 46.73
CA MET A 309 -25.73 -5.01 46.68
C MET A 309 -25.93 -3.51 46.50
N PHE A 310 -26.89 -3.12 45.68
CA PHE A 310 -27.28 -1.72 45.49
C PHE A 310 -28.79 -1.60 45.42
N ALA A 311 -29.30 -0.43 45.78
CA ALA A 311 -30.71 -0.07 45.66
C ALA A 311 -30.79 1.43 45.36
N TYR A 312 -31.81 1.82 44.59
CA TYR A 312 -32.10 3.21 44.29
C TYR A 312 -33.61 3.42 44.25
N ARG A 313 -34.03 4.68 44.42
CA ARG A 313 -35.44 5.07 44.34
C ARG A 313 -35.53 6.49 43.80
N PHE A 314 -36.32 6.66 42.74
CA PHE A 314 -36.71 7.99 42.28
C PHE A 314 -37.91 8.49 43.09
N ILE A 315 -37.90 9.77 43.43
CA ILE A 315 -39.03 10.46 44.07
C ILE A 315 -39.62 11.37 42.99
N GLU A 316 -40.83 11.07 42.54
CA GLU A 316 -41.58 11.99 41.68
C GLU A 316 -42.12 13.11 42.57
N ASN A 317 -41.65 14.34 42.34
CA ASN A 317 -42.29 15.51 42.92
C ASN A 317 -43.61 15.71 42.18
N ILE A 318 -44.70 15.30 42.81
CA ILE A 318 -46.02 15.73 42.38
C ILE A 318 -46.14 17.16 42.89
N ASP A 319 -45.87 18.12 42.02
CA ASP A 319 -46.11 19.52 42.33
C ASP A 319 -47.59 19.68 42.73
N GLU A 320 -47.85 20.03 43.99
CA GLU A 320 -49.19 20.29 44.53
C GLU A 320 -49.77 21.63 44.04
N ASP A 321 -49.68 21.90 42.73
CA ASP A 321 -50.39 23.00 42.08
C ASP A 321 -51.72 22.50 41.49
N ARG A 322 -52.59 21.94 42.34
CA ARG A 322 -54.01 21.70 42.05
C ARG A 322 -54.92 22.03 43.23
#